data_AF-A0A842UWF0-F1
#
_entry.id   AF-A0A842UWF0-F1
#
_cell.length_a   1.000
_cell.length_b   1.000
_cell.length_c   1.000
_cell.angle_alpha   90.00
_cell.angle_beta   90.00
_cell.angle_gamma   90.00
#
_symmetry.space_group_name_H-M   'P 1'
#
loop_
_entity.id
_entity.type
_entity.pdbx_description
1 polymer ?
#
loop_
_entity_poly.entity_id
_entity_poly.type
_entity_poly.pdbx_seq_one_letter_code
_entity_poly.pdbx_strand_id
1 'polypeptide(L)'
;MNKLIFVIAVLLLAAGCSGDTSDEGGDVKNCDDYESKLLAIDCYEEKAAEEKNVRLCDNVAELGTSTDYFNCIENAAEAKRDTTVCRHFKGATYIQLEDEEKAEQSYIHCISQVAYELEEPSLCDELNNADFGLAYPGDPAENLMEELESCKERAG
;
A
#
# COMPACT_ATOMS: atom_id res chain seq x y z
N MET A 1 17.63 -29.52 -12.00
CA MET A 1 18.57 -28.69 -12.78
C MET A 1 17.75 -27.73 -13.62
N ASN A 2 18.20 -26.47 -13.71
CA ASN A 2 17.58 -25.31 -14.40
C ASN A 2 16.60 -24.46 -13.56
N LYS A 3 17.10 -23.85 -12.48
CA LYS A 3 16.54 -22.61 -11.89
C LYS A 3 17.60 -21.50 -11.85
N LEU A 4 18.27 -21.32 -12.98
CA LEU A 4 19.08 -20.14 -13.28
C LEU A 4 18.54 -19.63 -14.61
N ILE A 5 18.45 -18.31 -14.78
CA ILE A 5 17.86 -17.59 -15.93
C ILE A 5 16.38 -17.23 -15.69
N PHE A 6 16.09 -16.32 -14.76
CA PHE A 6 15.01 -15.32 -14.90
C PHE A 6 15.22 -14.10 -13.96
N VAL A 7 16.45 -13.85 -13.48
CA VAL A 7 16.81 -12.67 -12.66
C VAL A 7 17.38 -11.53 -13.52
N ILE A 8 17.04 -11.48 -14.82
CA ILE A 8 17.55 -10.46 -15.74
C ILE A 8 16.39 -9.95 -16.60
N ALA A 9 15.50 -9.15 -16.00
CA ALA A 9 14.54 -8.33 -16.75
C ALA A 9 13.92 -7.14 -15.97
N VAL A 10 14.51 -6.68 -14.84
CA VAL A 10 14.05 -5.45 -14.14
C VAL A 10 15.22 -4.48 -13.93
N LEU A 11 16.11 -4.38 -14.92
CA LEU A 11 17.33 -3.55 -14.83
C LEU A 11 17.59 -2.69 -16.07
N LEU A 12 16.56 -2.40 -16.88
CA LEU A 12 16.70 -1.61 -18.11
C LEU A 12 15.47 -0.70 -18.38
N LEU A 13 15.16 0.21 -17.47
CA LEU A 13 14.38 1.43 -17.76
C LEU A 13 15.04 2.68 -17.13
N ALA A 14 16.37 2.76 -17.18
CA ALA A 14 17.11 4.00 -16.96
C ALA A 14 17.72 4.44 -18.29
N ALA A 15 16.87 4.94 -19.19
CA ALA A 15 17.31 5.61 -20.40
C ALA A 15 16.61 6.97 -20.50
N GLY A 16 17.34 8.01 -20.09
CA GLY A 16 17.24 9.32 -20.74
C GLY A 16 16.40 10.38 -20.05
N CYS A 17 16.84 10.85 -18.88
CA CYS A 17 16.73 12.27 -18.54
C CYS A 17 18.12 12.80 -18.18
N SER A 18 18.87 13.21 -19.21
CA SER A 18 20.02 14.09 -19.05
C SER A 18 19.49 15.50 -18.78
N GLY A 19 19.21 15.79 -17.51
CA GLY A 19 18.98 17.14 -16.99
C GLY A 19 20.00 17.39 -15.90
N ASP A 20 20.78 18.45 -16.05
CA ASP A 20 21.91 18.84 -15.21
C ASP A 20 21.65 18.65 -13.70
N THR A 21 22.50 17.82 -13.07
CA THR A 21 22.67 17.78 -11.63
C THR A 21 23.38 19.06 -11.19
N SER A 22 22.61 20.15 -11.07
CA SER A 22 23.00 21.25 -10.21
C SER A 22 22.67 20.83 -8.78
N ASP A 23 23.75 20.45 -8.10
CA ASP A 23 23.89 20.24 -6.66
C ASP A 23 23.64 21.57 -5.93
N GLU A 24 22.42 22.10 -6.03
CA GLU A 24 21.91 23.11 -5.13
C GLU A 24 21.17 22.35 -4.05
N GLY A 25 21.59 22.49 -2.79
CA GLY A 25 20.83 22.07 -1.63
C GLY A 25 19.52 22.84 -1.56
N GLY A 26 18.60 22.53 -2.47
CA GLY A 26 17.24 23.00 -2.46
C GLY A 26 16.63 22.46 -1.19
N ASP A 27 16.25 23.36 -0.30
CA ASP A 27 15.47 23.02 0.89
C ASP A 27 14.35 22.07 0.45
N VAL A 28 14.36 20.86 1.00
CA VAL A 28 13.31 19.86 0.75
C VAL A 28 12.00 20.56 1.04
N LYS A 29 11.22 20.84 -0.01
CA LYS A 29 9.95 21.56 0.14
C LYS A 29 9.08 20.76 1.10
N ASN A 30 8.44 21.46 2.03
CA ASN A 30 7.43 20.80 2.83
C ASN A 30 6.23 20.48 1.92
N CYS A 31 5.55 19.36 2.15
CA CYS A 31 4.41 18.98 1.31
C CYS A 31 3.27 19.99 1.40
N ASP A 32 3.17 20.70 2.54
CA ASP A 32 2.25 21.84 2.74
C ASP A 32 2.53 23.05 1.83
N ASP A 33 3.74 23.16 1.27
CA ASP A 33 4.14 24.31 0.46
C ASP A 33 3.64 24.22 -0.99
N TYR A 34 3.06 23.08 -1.39
CA TYR A 34 2.50 22.90 -2.74
C TYR A 34 1.14 23.59 -2.88
N GLU A 35 1.03 24.50 -3.85
CA GLU A 35 -0.26 25.12 -4.19
C GLU A 35 -1.26 24.12 -4.80
N SER A 36 -0.76 23.06 -5.44
CA SER A 36 -1.58 22.00 -6.03
C SER A 36 -1.82 20.88 -5.03
N LYS A 37 -3.09 20.57 -4.76
CA LYS A 37 -3.47 19.42 -3.92
C LYS A 37 -2.91 18.10 -4.42
N LEU A 38 -2.89 17.88 -5.74
CA LEU A 38 -2.35 16.65 -6.32
C LEU A 38 -0.86 16.51 -6.03
N LEU A 39 -0.09 17.60 -6.16
CA LEU A 39 1.34 17.58 -5.85
C LEU A 39 1.60 17.40 -4.35
N ALA A 40 0.74 17.95 -3.50
CA ALA A 40 0.81 17.72 -2.05
C ALA A 40 0.52 16.26 -1.69
N ILE A 41 -0.49 15.64 -2.31
CA ILE A 41 -0.82 14.21 -2.14
C ILE A 41 0.37 13.35 -2.54
N ASP A 42 0.89 13.52 -3.77
CA ASP A 42 2.04 12.77 -4.27
C ASP A 42 3.25 12.91 -3.31
N CYS A 43 3.50 14.12 -2.81
CA CYS A 43 4.57 14.38 -1.83
C CYS A 43 4.38 13.62 -0.52
N TYR A 44 3.16 13.60 0.04
CA TYR A 44 2.89 12.86 1.28
C TYR A 44 2.98 11.36 1.09
N GLU A 45 2.53 10.83 -0.05
CA GLU A 45 2.65 9.40 -0.38
C GLU A 45 4.12 8.97 -0.45
N GLU A 46 4.94 9.72 -1.19
CA GLU A 46 6.37 9.46 -1.32
C GLU A 46 7.06 9.50 0.06
N LYS A 47 6.81 10.55 0.86
CA LYS A 47 7.38 10.63 2.21
C LYS A 47 6.88 9.54 3.14
N ALA A 48 5.60 9.14 3.06
CA ALA A 48 5.07 8.05 3.88
C ALA A 48 5.82 6.74 3.63
N ALA A 49 6.16 6.45 2.37
CA ALA A 49 6.96 5.29 1.98
C ALA A 49 8.43 5.45 2.40
N GLU A 50 9.08 6.57 2.05
CA GLU A 50 10.49 6.82 2.36
C GLU A 50 10.78 6.80 3.86
N GLU A 51 9.92 7.48 4.65
CA GLU A 51 10.04 7.55 6.10
C GLU A 51 9.40 6.36 6.81
N LYS A 52 8.71 5.48 6.07
CA LYS A 52 7.96 4.32 6.60
C LYS A 52 6.96 4.75 7.69
N ASN A 53 6.36 5.91 7.49
CA ASN A 53 5.52 6.59 8.47
C ASN A 53 4.10 6.76 7.94
N VAL A 54 3.26 5.77 8.26
CA VAL A 54 1.86 5.71 7.88
C VAL A 54 1.03 6.92 8.33
N ARG A 55 1.46 7.64 9.39
CA ARG A 55 0.73 8.84 9.85
C ARG A 55 0.79 9.98 8.84
N LEU A 56 1.75 9.98 7.92
CA LEU A 56 1.79 10.97 6.85
C LEU A 56 0.60 10.82 5.88
N CYS A 57 0.04 9.61 5.76
CA CYS A 57 -1.16 9.35 4.98
C CYS A 57 -2.41 10.03 5.55
N ASP A 58 -2.42 10.42 6.83
CA ASP A 58 -3.53 11.21 7.38
C ASP A 58 -3.71 12.54 6.61
N ASN A 59 -2.61 13.14 6.12
CA ASN A 59 -2.69 14.34 5.28
C ASN A 59 -3.27 14.02 3.89
N VAL A 60 -3.00 12.83 3.34
CA VAL A 60 -3.61 12.38 2.07
C VAL A 60 -5.12 12.21 2.25
N ALA A 61 -5.57 11.67 3.38
CA ALA A 61 -7.00 11.56 3.67
C ALA A 61 -7.72 12.92 3.71
N GLU A 62 -7.03 13.98 4.15
CA GLU A 62 -7.59 15.34 4.21
C GLU A 62 -7.62 16.05 2.83
N LEU A 63 -6.69 15.69 1.94
CA LEU A 63 -6.48 16.37 0.66
C LEU A 63 -7.10 15.65 -0.53
N GLY A 64 -7.17 14.32 -0.49
CA GLY A 64 -7.46 13.44 -1.62
C GLY A 64 -8.73 12.62 -1.47
N THR A 65 -8.78 11.52 -2.22
CA THR A 65 -9.87 10.53 -2.22
C THR A 65 -9.55 9.36 -1.29
N SER A 66 -10.54 8.48 -1.06
CA SER A 66 -10.28 7.23 -0.35
C SER A 66 -9.24 6.36 -1.05
N THR A 67 -9.23 6.38 -2.39
CA THR A 67 -8.25 5.62 -3.17
C THR A 67 -6.84 6.14 -2.95
N ASP A 68 -6.63 7.46 -2.93
CA ASP A 68 -5.31 8.05 -2.69
C ASP A 68 -4.80 7.69 -1.28
N TYR A 69 -5.67 7.79 -0.28
CA TYR A 69 -5.31 7.34 1.07
C TYR A 69 -4.94 5.86 1.11
N PHE A 70 -5.70 5.00 0.41
CA PHE A 70 -5.43 3.57 0.41
C PHE A 70 -4.09 3.24 -0.25
N ASN A 71 -3.79 3.86 -1.39
CA ASN A 71 -2.50 3.75 -2.05
C ASN A 71 -1.35 4.19 -1.12
N CYS A 72 -1.54 5.29 -0.38
CA CYS A 72 -0.55 5.76 0.58
C CYS A 72 -0.25 4.71 1.66
N ILE A 73 -1.28 4.11 2.27
CA ILE A 73 -1.13 3.08 3.30
C ILE A 73 -0.42 1.84 2.74
N GLU A 74 -0.78 1.40 1.54
CA GLU A 74 -0.16 0.27 0.85
C GLU A 74 1.33 0.50 0.62
N ASN A 75 1.69 1.65 0.04
CA ASN A 75 3.08 2.04 -0.20
C ASN A 75 3.88 2.09 1.10
N ALA A 76 3.31 2.65 2.17
CA ALA A 76 3.95 2.69 3.48
C ALA A 76 4.13 1.29 4.11
N ALA A 77 3.14 0.40 3.95
CA ALA A 77 3.18 -0.98 4.44
C ALA A 77 4.25 -1.79 3.71
N GLU A 78 4.33 -1.65 2.38
CA GLU A 78 5.33 -2.28 1.53
C GLU A 78 6.74 -1.79 1.88
N ALA A 79 6.95 -0.48 1.93
CA ALA A 79 8.25 0.11 2.27
C ALA A 79 8.70 -0.30 3.68
N LYS A 80 7.77 -0.44 4.62
CA LYS A 80 8.04 -0.93 5.97
C LYS A 80 8.21 -2.44 6.04
N ARG A 81 7.70 -3.19 5.06
CA ARG A 81 7.63 -4.66 5.05
C ARG A 81 6.84 -5.17 6.27
N ASP A 82 5.72 -4.54 6.58
CA ASP A 82 4.97 -4.73 7.83
C ASP A 82 3.45 -4.66 7.61
N THR A 83 2.81 -5.82 7.63
CA THR A 83 1.34 -5.99 7.50
C THR A 83 0.55 -5.31 8.61
N THR A 84 1.16 -4.99 9.76
CA THR A 84 0.46 -4.29 10.83
C THR A 84 0.08 -2.86 10.42
N VAL A 85 0.77 -2.29 9.42
CA VAL A 85 0.42 -1.01 8.81
C VAL A 85 -0.94 -1.09 8.11
N CYS A 86 -1.25 -2.20 7.44
CA CYS A 86 -2.55 -2.40 6.78
C CYS A 86 -3.73 -2.28 7.77
N ARG A 87 -3.52 -2.49 9.08
CA ARG A 87 -4.62 -2.33 10.08
C ARG A 87 -5.15 -0.89 10.15
N HIS A 88 -4.44 0.09 9.60
CA HIS A 88 -4.94 1.45 9.45
C HIS A 88 -6.21 1.55 8.61
N PHE A 89 -6.50 0.60 7.71
CA PHE A 89 -7.79 0.53 7.01
C PHE A 89 -8.97 0.32 7.96
N LYS A 90 -8.80 -0.48 9.02
CA LYS A 90 -9.87 -0.82 9.99
C LYS A 90 -10.13 0.30 11.00
N GLY A 91 -9.17 1.19 11.21
CA GLY A 91 -9.27 2.32 12.16
C GLY A 91 -9.58 3.66 11.50
N ALA A 92 -9.58 3.73 10.17
CA ALA A 92 -9.80 4.94 9.40
C ALA A 92 -11.27 5.38 9.47
N THR A 93 -11.67 5.94 10.61
CA THR A 93 -12.87 6.77 10.75
C THR A 93 -12.74 8.12 10.01
N TYR A 94 -11.53 8.45 9.57
CA TYR A 94 -11.15 9.75 9.04
C TYR A 94 -11.69 10.03 7.65
N ILE A 95 -11.79 8.99 6.83
CA ILE A 95 -12.53 9.08 5.59
C ILE A 95 -13.96 8.69 5.97
N GLN A 96 -14.94 9.49 5.55
CA GLN A 96 -16.32 9.03 5.45
C GLN A 96 -16.38 7.92 4.39
N LEU A 97 -15.73 6.78 4.65
CA LEU A 97 -15.96 5.56 3.94
C LEU A 97 -17.38 5.21 4.35
N GLU A 98 -18.33 5.68 3.54
CA GLU A 98 -19.68 5.14 3.50
C GLU A 98 -19.67 3.64 3.15
N ASP A 99 -18.49 3.11 2.85
CA ASP A 99 -18.22 1.80 2.29
C ASP A 99 -17.17 1.06 3.15
N GLU A 100 -17.64 0.47 4.25
CA GLU A 100 -16.86 -0.45 5.09
C GLU A 100 -16.32 -1.63 4.26
N GLU A 101 -17.07 -2.07 3.23
CA GLU A 101 -16.67 -3.14 2.31
C GLU A 101 -15.39 -2.76 1.56
N LYS A 102 -15.28 -1.53 1.05
CA LYS A 102 -14.05 -1.06 0.37
C LYS A 102 -12.84 -1.05 1.32
N ALA A 103 -13.02 -0.69 2.59
CA ALA A 103 -11.94 -0.71 3.58
C ALA A 103 -11.43 -2.13 3.84
N GLU A 104 -12.33 -3.11 3.90
CA GLU A 104 -11.98 -4.52 4.06
C GLU A 104 -11.24 -5.07 2.85
N GLN A 105 -11.72 -4.76 1.63
CA GLN A 105 -11.04 -5.16 0.40
C GLN A 105 -9.63 -4.57 0.33
N SER A 106 -9.44 -3.29 0.66
CA SER A 106 -8.11 -2.68 0.73
C SER A 106 -7.22 -3.29 1.80
N TYR A 107 -7.78 -3.70 2.96
CA TYR A 107 -7.03 -4.45 3.96
C TYR A 107 -6.52 -5.79 3.44
N ILE A 108 -7.38 -6.56 2.77
CA ILE A 108 -7.02 -7.86 2.16
C ILE A 108 -5.97 -7.64 1.07
N HIS A 109 -6.16 -6.64 0.21
CA HIS A 109 -5.24 -6.28 -0.86
C HIS A 109 -3.85 -5.92 -0.33
N CYS A 110 -3.79 -5.03 0.67
CA CYS A 110 -2.54 -4.60 1.30
C CYS A 110 -1.75 -5.77 1.90
N ILE A 111 -2.41 -6.66 2.66
CA ILE A 111 -1.71 -7.84 3.21
C ILE A 111 -1.19 -8.74 2.10
N SER A 112 -1.98 -8.95 1.06
CA SER A 112 -1.59 -9.79 -0.07
C SER A 112 -0.41 -9.22 -0.84
N GLN A 113 -0.39 -7.90 -1.05
CA GLN A 113 0.70 -7.20 -1.71
C GLN A 113 1.99 -7.27 -0.88
N VAL A 114 1.91 -7.02 0.43
CA VAL A 114 3.06 -7.17 1.32
C VAL A 114 3.56 -8.62 1.33
N ALA A 115 2.67 -9.61 1.45
CA ALA A 115 3.07 -11.03 1.42
C ALA A 115 3.77 -11.41 0.11
N TYR A 116 3.28 -10.91 -1.03
CA TYR A 116 3.86 -11.10 -2.35
C TYR A 116 5.28 -10.53 -2.45
N GLU A 117 5.46 -9.25 -2.12
CA GLU A 117 6.77 -8.57 -2.19
C GLU A 117 7.81 -9.13 -1.21
N LEU A 118 7.35 -9.81 -0.15
CA LEU A 118 8.20 -10.50 0.81
C LEU A 118 8.49 -11.95 0.43
N GLU A 119 7.75 -12.54 -0.51
CA GLU A 119 7.71 -13.99 -0.75
C GLU A 119 7.42 -14.78 0.54
N GLU A 120 6.55 -14.23 1.40
CA GLU A 120 6.23 -14.79 2.72
C GLU A 120 4.74 -15.17 2.81
N PRO A 121 4.33 -16.36 2.28
CA PRO A 121 2.92 -16.78 2.24
C PRO A 121 2.30 -16.96 3.64
N SER A 122 3.13 -17.08 4.69
CA SER A 122 2.65 -17.11 6.08
C SER A 122 2.01 -15.79 6.51
N LEU A 123 2.32 -14.67 5.86
CA LEU A 123 1.67 -13.39 6.15
C LEU A 123 0.20 -13.39 5.74
N CYS A 124 -0.17 -14.18 4.73
CA CYS A 124 -1.57 -14.38 4.36
C CYS A 124 -2.40 -15.01 5.48
N ASP A 125 -1.78 -15.73 6.43
CA ASP A 125 -2.51 -16.33 7.57
C ASP A 125 -3.10 -15.26 8.51
N GLU A 126 -2.66 -13.99 8.42
CA GLU A 126 -3.32 -12.89 9.11
C GLU A 126 -4.76 -12.65 8.64
N LEU A 127 -5.08 -13.01 7.39
CA LEU A 127 -6.45 -12.91 6.84
C LEU A 127 -7.40 -13.88 7.52
N ASN A 128 -6.92 -15.05 7.98
CA ASN A 128 -7.75 -16.01 8.73
C ASN A 128 -8.19 -15.50 10.10
N ASN A 129 -7.40 -14.61 10.69
CA ASN A 129 -7.63 -14.05 12.02
C ASN A 129 -8.20 -12.63 11.96
N ALA A 130 -8.39 -12.09 10.76
CA ALA A 130 -8.97 -10.79 10.58
C ALA A 130 -10.45 -10.87 10.98
N ASP A 131 -10.75 -10.32 12.15
CA ASP A 131 -12.13 -10.09 12.56
C ASP A 131 -12.70 -9.03 11.61
N PHE A 132 -13.51 -9.48 10.66
CA PHE A 132 -14.19 -8.64 9.68
C PHE A 132 -15.56 -8.20 10.18
N GLY A 133 -16.00 -8.51 11.42
CA GLY A 133 -17.19 -7.90 12.02
C GLY A 133 -18.54 -8.01 11.27
N LEU A 134 -18.60 -8.61 10.08
CA LEU A 134 -19.72 -8.48 9.16
C LEU A 134 -20.50 -9.79 9.01
N ALA A 135 -21.75 -9.74 9.44
CA ALA A 135 -22.82 -10.61 8.98
C ALA A 135 -23.27 -10.11 7.58
N TYR A 136 -22.54 -10.49 6.53
CA TYR A 136 -22.95 -10.23 5.16
C TYR A 136 -24.18 -11.08 4.78
N PRO A 137 -25.19 -10.53 4.08
CA PRO A 137 -26.20 -11.34 3.41
C PRO A 137 -25.61 -11.91 2.11
N GLY A 138 -24.87 -13.02 2.26
CA GLY A 138 -24.11 -13.71 1.22
C GLY A 138 -22.87 -14.30 1.87
N ASP A 139 -22.57 -15.58 1.68
CA ASP A 139 -21.61 -16.33 2.53
C ASP A 139 -20.18 -15.72 2.46
N PRO A 140 -19.77 -14.89 3.44
CA PRO A 140 -18.53 -14.13 3.34
C PRO A 140 -17.29 -15.03 3.50
N ALA A 141 -17.49 -16.27 3.96
CA ALA A 141 -16.44 -17.24 4.13
C ALA A 141 -15.91 -17.78 2.78
N GLU A 142 -16.73 -17.86 1.73
CA GLU A 142 -16.31 -18.40 0.43
C GLU A 142 -15.30 -17.46 -0.26
N ASN A 143 -15.60 -16.16 -0.28
CA ASN A 143 -14.73 -15.17 -0.93
C ASN A 143 -13.40 -14.97 -0.17
N LEU A 144 -13.44 -15.03 1.17
CA LEU A 144 -12.23 -14.90 1.98
C LEU A 144 -11.28 -16.08 1.81
N MET A 145 -11.80 -17.31 1.68
CA MET A 145 -10.96 -18.48 1.40
C MET A 145 -10.31 -18.40 0.02
N GLU A 146 -11.04 -17.95 -1.01
CA GLU A 146 -10.48 -17.73 -2.35
C GLU A 146 -9.37 -16.68 -2.34
N GLU A 147 -9.57 -15.54 -1.66
CA GLU A 147 -8.55 -14.50 -1.50
C GLU A 147 -7.32 -14.99 -0.72
N LEU A 148 -7.52 -15.81 0.32
CA LEU A 148 -6.43 -16.43 1.07
C LEU A 148 -5.59 -17.38 0.21
N GLU A 149 -6.26 -18.27 -0.55
CA GLU A 149 -5.59 -19.19 -1.46
C GLU A 149 -4.83 -18.42 -2.54
N SER A 150 -5.46 -17.41 -3.14
CA SER A 150 -4.85 -16.48 -4.09
C SER A 150 -3.65 -15.73 -3.53
N CYS A 151 -3.72 -15.27 -2.27
CA CYS A 151 -2.60 -14.63 -1.58
C CYS A 151 -1.41 -15.59 -1.45
N LYS A 152 -1.67 -16.82 -0.99
CA LYS A 152 -0.63 -17.84 -0.80
C LYS A 152 0.01 -18.26 -2.12
N GLU A 153 -0.79 -18.48 -3.17
CA GLU A 153 -0.30 -18.84 -4.49
C GLU A 153 0.58 -17.75 -5.12
N ARG A 154 0.22 -16.48 -4.91
CA ARG A 154 1.04 -15.35 -5.38
C ARG A 154 2.35 -15.23 -4.60
N ALA A 155 2.30 -15.42 -3.28
CA ALA A 155 3.45 -15.25 -2.40
C ALA A 155 4.49 -16.40 -2.47
N GLY A 156 4.15 -17.59 -2.98
CA GLY A 156 5.13 -18.64 -3.32
C GLY A 156 4.77 -20.08 -2.95
#